data_AF-A0A2E3DCE2-F1
#
_entry.id   AF-A0A2E3DCE2-F1
#
_cell.length_a   1.000
_cell.length_b   1.000
_cell.length_c   1.000
_cell.angle_alpha   90.00
_cell.angle_beta   90.00
_cell.angle_gamma   90.00
#
_symmetry.space_group_name_H-M   'P 1'
#
loop_
_entity.id
_entity.type
_entity.pdbx_description
1 polymer ?
#
loop_
_entity_poly.entity_id
_entity_poly.type
_entity_poly.pdbx_seq_one_letter_code
_entity_poly.pdbx_strand_id
1 'polypeptide(L)'
;MRSGRAKAAMMRNPNGEATVIDFKDPDFQTDPVFNLDKRIRVIIESPLSASNGRTMAENRLYGLECVRDCVERGEAPIAAHLLLPLVLDDTKPEEREIGMACGFSWYSVADKLVVYTDFGTSSGMQQGIDVGRSQGLRIEYRRLY
;
A
#
# COMPACT_ATOMS: atom_id res chain seq x y z
N MET A 1 4.91 -29.59 -16.91
CA MET A 1 6.07 -29.02 -16.19
C MET A 1 6.59 -27.83 -16.99
N ARG A 2 6.36 -26.59 -16.55
CA ARG A 2 6.95 -25.40 -17.17
C ARG A 2 8.26 -25.10 -16.43
N SER A 3 9.39 -25.25 -17.12
CA SER A 3 10.69 -24.83 -16.62
C SER A 3 10.70 -23.30 -16.49
N GLY A 4 10.62 -22.81 -15.26
CA GLY A 4 10.77 -21.38 -14.98
C GLY A 4 12.22 -20.98 -15.18
N ARG A 5 12.54 -20.28 -16.27
CA ARG A 5 13.80 -19.52 -16.37
C ARG A 5 13.91 -18.61 -15.14
N ALA A 6 15.04 -18.67 -14.44
CA ALA A 6 15.38 -17.69 -13.41
C ALA A 6 15.32 -16.30 -14.05
N LYS A 7 14.43 -15.43 -13.54
CA LYS A 7 14.37 -14.03 -13.99
C LYS A 7 15.41 -13.26 -13.21
N ALA A 8 16.65 -13.25 -13.69
CA ALA A 8 17.63 -12.25 -13.26
C ALA A 8 17.13 -10.87 -13.70
N ALA A 9 17.06 -9.92 -12.78
CA ALA A 9 16.77 -8.52 -13.07
C ALA A 9 18.05 -7.71 -12.88
N MET A 10 18.31 -6.81 -13.83
CA MET A 10 19.45 -5.88 -13.75
C MET A 10 18.98 -4.66 -12.96
N MET A 11 19.42 -4.53 -11.71
CA MET A 11 19.14 -3.37 -10.87
C MET A 11 20.45 -2.70 -10.47
N ARG A 12 20.40 -1.40 -10.18
CA ARG A 12 21.57 -0.66 -9.72
C ARG A 12 21.65 -0.74 -8.20
N ASN A 13 22.83 -1.07 -7.67
CA ASN A 13 23.10 -1.01 -6.25
C ASN A 13 23.08 0.46 -5.74
N PRO A 14 23.14 0.73 -4.42
CA PRO A 14 23.18 2.09 -3.89
C PRO A 14 24.33 2.96 -4.42
N ASN A 15 25.38 2.36 -4.99
CA ASN A 15 26.53 3.03 -5.58
C ASN A 15 26.38 3.23 -7.11
N GLY A 16 25.24 2.86 -7.69
CA GLY A 16 24.93 3.05 -9.11
C GLY A 16 25.48 1.97 -10.06
N GLU A 17 26.14 0.95 -9.54
CA GLU A 17 26.67 -0.17 -10.33
C GLU A 17 25.55 -1.15 -10.67
N ALA A 18 25.52 -1.60 -11.93
CA ALA A 18 24.57 -2.61 -12.35
C ALA A 18 24.97 -3.96 -11.75
N THR A 19 24.17 -4.46 -10.81
CA THR A 19 24.34 -5.78 -10.22
C THR A 19 23.25 -6.70 -10.74
N VAL A 20 23.64 -7.91 -11.12
CA VAL A 20 22.67 -8.96 -11.44
C VAL A 20 22.11 -9.45 -10.11
N ILE A 21 20.84 -9.17 -9.82
CA ILE A 21 20.18 -9.74 -8.64
C ILE A 21 19.67 -11.13 -9.04
N ASP A 22 20.24 -12.17 -8.44
CA ASP A 22 19.60 -13.47 -8.40
C ASP A 22 18.63 -13.48 -7.21
N PHE A 23 17.32 -13.48 -7.48
CA PHE A 23 16.30 -13.54 -6.42
C PHE A 23 16.32 -14.86 -5.64
N LYS A 24 17.11 -15.85 -6.08
CA LYS A 24 17.40 -17.09 -5.35
C LYS A 24 18.66 -17.01 -4.50
N ASP A 25 19.42 -15.92 -4.59
CA ASP A 25 20.59 -15.69 -3.76
C ASP A 25 20.17 -15.66 -2.27
N PRO A 26 20.70 -16.55 -1.42
CA PRO A 26 20.44 -16.53 0.02
C PRO A 26 20.80 -15.19 0.67
N ASP A 27 21.78 -14.47 0.12
CA ASP A 27 22.20 -13.17 0.64
C ASP A 27 21.14 -12.10 0.32
N PHE A 28 20.44 -12.19 -0.82
CA PHE A 28 19.32 -11.29 -1.14
C PHE A 28 18.12 -11.50 -0.21
N GLN A 29 17.83 -12.75 0.15
CA GLN A 29 16.75 -13.08 1.07
C GLN A 29 17.02 -12.61 2.51
N THR A 30 18.30 -12.52 2.87
CA THR A 30 18.74 -12.11 4.21
C THR A 30 19.15 -10.65 4.31
N ASP A 31 19.32 -9.97 3.17
CA ASP A 31 19.68 -8.55 3.07
C ASP A 31 18.73 -7.67 3.89
N PRO A 32 19.22 -6.82 4.79
CA PRO A 32 18.36 -6.03 5.67
C PRO A 32 17.47 -5.02 4.94
N VAL A 33 17.80 -4.63 3.71
CA VAL A 33 16.99 -3.78 2.83
C VAL A 33 16.00 -4.62 2.00
N PHE A 34 16.39 -5.80 1.53
CA PHE A 34 15.59 -6.65 0.65
C PHE A 34 15.00 -7.91 1.30
N ASN A 35 15.04 -8.04 2.62
CA ASN A 35 14.41 -9.16 3.34
C ASN A 35 12.88 -9.08 3.20
N LEU A 36 12.38 -9.67 2.10
CA LEU A 36 10.98 -9.64 1.71
C LEU A 36 10.09 -10.35 2.75
N ASP A 37 10.64 -11.35 3.44
CA ASP A 37 9.92 -12.14 4.45
C ASP A 37 9.72 -11.38 5.77
N LYS A 38 10.44 -10.28 5.99
CA LYS A 38 10.35 -9.48 7.24
C LYS A 38 9.52 -8.21 7.12
N ARG A 39 9.18 -7.73 5.92
CA ARG A 39 8.43 -6.47 5.81
C ARG A 39 6.95 -6.70 6.10
N ILE A 40 6.43 -5.94 7.05
CA ILE A 40 5.01 -5.95 7.41
C ILE A 40 4.22 -5.28 6.28
N ARG A 41 3.35 -6.05 5.60
CA ARG A 41 2.47 -5.57 4.53
C ARG A 41 1.32 -4.79 5.14
N VAL A 42 1.22 -3.53 4.76
CA VAL A 42 0.27 -2.58 5.34
C VAL A 42 -0.68 -2.07 4.28
N ILE A 43 -1.98 -2.16 4.54
CA ILE A 43 -2.97 -1.39 3.80
C ILE A 43 -3.13 -0.06 4.51
N ILE A 44 -3.10 1.04 3.75
CA ILE A 44 -3.33 2.39 4.27
C ILE A 44 -4.74 2.84 3.94
N GLU A 45 -5.43 3.36 4.95
CA GLU A 45 -6.66 4.13 4.81
C GLU A 45 -6.40 5.57 5.25
N SER A 46 -6.68 6.52 4.36
CA SER A 46 -6.65 7.96 4.61
C SER A 46 -7.69 8.65 3.73
N PRO A 47 -8.12 9.88 4.05
CA PRO A 47 -9.06 10.60 3.20
C PRO A 47 -8.50 10.82 1.79
N LEU A 48 -9.37 10.78 0.78
CA LEU A 48 -9.06 11.18 -0.60
C LEU A 48 -10.04 12.25 -1.09
N SER A 49 -11.34 11.99 -0.97
CA SER A 49 -12.40 12.91 -1.41
C SER A 49 -12.42 14.19 -0.57
N ALA A 50 -12.94 15.27 -1.15
CA ALA A 50 -13.00 16.59 -0.50
C ALA A 50 -14.15 16.76 0.52
N SER A 51 -14.64 15.67 1.13
CA SER A 51 -15.79 15.71 2.05
C SER A 51 -15.45 16.15 3.47
N ASN A 52 -14.18 16.37 3.78
CA ASN A 52 -13.65 16.74 5.10
C ASN A 52 -13.25 18.22 5.22
N GLY A 53 -13.71 19.08 4.29
CA GLY A 53 -13.34 20.50 4.26
C GLY A 53 -11.94 20.77 3.69
N ARG A 54 -11.27 19.76 3.14
CA ARG A 54 -9.99 19.87 2.42
C ARG A 54 -10.18 19.56 0.95
N THR A 55 -9.27 20.03 0.12
CA THR A 55 -9.20 19.68 -1.30
C THR A 55 -8.71 18.24 -1.49
N MET A 56 -9.05 17.63 -2.63
CA MET A 56 -8.50 16.32 -3.01
C MET A 56 -6.97 16.34 -3.11
N ALA A 57 -6.37 17.48 -3.49
CA ALA A 57 -4.92 17.64 -3.57
C ALA A 57 -4.27 17.59 -2.18
N GLU A 58 -4.82 18.28 -1.19
CA GLU A 58 -4.35 18.22 0.20
C GLU A 58 -4.49 16.81 0.78
N ASN A 59 -5.62 16.16 0.56
CA ASN A 59 -5.85 14.79 1.01
C ASN A 59 -4.89 13.79 0.33
N ARG A 60 -4.58 13.97 -0.95
CA ARG A 60 -3.57 13.17 -1.66
C ARG A 60 -2.17 13.38 -1.08
N LEU A 61 -1.78 14.62 -0.79
CA LEU A 61 -0.48 14.90 -0.17
C LEU A 61 -0.37 14.24 1.20
N TYR A 62 -1.40 14.37 2.02
CA TYR A 62 -1.48 13.69 3.32
C TYR A 62 -1.42 12.15 3.18
N GLY A 63 -2.11 11.58 2.19
CA GLY A 63 -1.99 10.16 1.89
C GLY A 63 -0.56 9.71 1.54
N LEU A 64 0.23 10.56 0.85
CA LEU A 64 1.64 10.27 0.57
C LEU A 64 2.52 10.40 1.84
N GLU A 65 2.20 11.31 2.75
CA GLU A 65 2.87 11.40 4.07
C GLU A 65 2.57 10.15 4.91
N CYS A 66 1.35 9.62 4.85
CA CYS A 66 0.96 8.35 5.48
C CYS A 66 1.75 7.16 4.91
N VAL A 67 1.94 7.12 3.59
CA VAL A 67 2.81 6.11 2.93
C VAL A 67 4.23 6.24 3.44
N ARG A 68 4.75 7.46 3.55
CA ARG A 68 6.10 7.73 4.04
C ARG A 68 6.29 7.27 5.49
N ASP A 69 5.35 7.53 6.40
CA ASP A 69 5.42 7.04 7.79
C ASP A 69 5.54 5.51 7.84
N CYS A 70 4.75 4.78 7.04
CA CYS A 70 4.86 3.33 6.96
C CYS A 70 6.25 2.87 6.47
N VAL A 71 6.78 3.51 5.42
CA VAL A 71 8.13 3.20 4.89
C VAL A 71 9.20 3.45 5.93
N GLU A 72 9.15 4.57 6.66
CA GLU A 72 10.11 4.92 7.71
C GLU A 72 10.05 3.95 8.91
N ARG A 73 8.92 3.26 9.12
CA ARG A 73 8.76 2.17 10.08
C ARG A 73 9.25 0.80 9.58
N GLY A 74 9.77 0.74 8.35
CA GLY A 74 10.21 -0.51 7.72
C GLY A 74 9.06 -1.37 7.16
N GLU A 75 7.86 -0.82 7.06
CA GLU A 75 6.66 -1.50 6.55
C GLU A 75 6.62 -1.44 5.01
N ALA A 76 5.82 -2.29 4.40
CA ALA A 76 5.55 -2.33 2.96
C ALA A 76 4.10 -1.88 2.70
N PRO A 77 3.85 -0.56 2.54
CA PRO A 77 2.50 -0.04 2.39
C PRO A 77 1.93 -0.16 0.97
N ILE A 78 0.61 -0.35 0.89
CA ILE A 78 -0.21 -0.09 -0.29
C ILE A 78 -1.37 0.86 0.07
N ALA A 79 -1.53 1.91 -0.73
CA ALA A 79 -2.63 2.87 -0.61
C ALA A 79 -3.48 2.81 -1.88
N ALA A 80 -4.35 1.78 -1.98
CA ALA A 80 -5.13 1.50 -3.18
C ALA A 80 -6.04 2.67 -3.57
N HIS A 81 -6.59 3.38 -2.58
CA HIS A 81 -7.40 4.59 -2.81
C HIS A 81 -6.61 5.73 -3.44
N LEU A 82 -5.29 5.83 -3.25
CA LEU A 82 -4.47 6.82 -3.96
C LEU A 82 -4.09 6.36 -5.37
N LEU A 83 -3.83 5.06 -5.53
CA LEU A 83 -3.31 4.46 -6.76
C LEU A 83 -4.40 4.28 -7.83
N LEU A 84 -5.50 3.62 -7.49
CA LEU A 84 -6.48 3.16 -8.46
C LEU A 84 -7.23 4.29 -9.17
N PRO A 85 -7.55 5.43 -8.53
CA PRO A 85 -8.12 6.60 -9.22
C PRO A 85 -7.17 7.29 -10.21
N LEU A 86 -5.89 6.89 -10.29
CA LEU A 86 -4.98 7.35 -11.34
C LEU A 86 -5.07 6.49 -12.61
N VAL A 87 -5.71 5.33 -12.52
CA VAL A 87 -5.83 4.34 -13.59
C VAL A 87 -7.29 4.14 -14.02
N LEU A 88 -8.23 4.39 -13.10
CA LEU A 88 -9.67 4.27 -13.25
C LEU A 88 -10.36 5.62 -13.03
N ASP A 89 -11.51 5.80 -13.67
CA ASP A 89 -12.38 6.95 -13.50
C ASP A 89 -13.38 6.71 -12.35
N ASP A 90 -13.03 7.19 -11.17
CA ASP A 90 -13.83 7.02 -9.94
C ASP A 90 -15.22 7.71 -10.00
N THR A 91 -15.48 8.53 -11.04
CA THR A 91 -16.81 9.12 -11.28
C THR A 91 -17.79 8.16 -11.96
N LYS A 92 -17.28 7.07 -12.56
CA LYS A 92 -18.09 6.01 -13.15
C LYS A 92 -18.33 4.89 -12.14
N PRO A 93 -19.60 4.55 -11.82
CA PRO A 93 -19.91 3.53 -10.82
C PRO A 93 -19.25 2.17 -11.09
N GLU A 94 -19.19 1.73 -12.35
CA GLU A 94 -18.59 0.45 -12.72
C GLU A 94 -17.07 0.42 -12.52
N GLU A 95 -16.37 1.49 -12.87
CA GLU A 95 -14.92 1.58 -12.67
C GLU A 95 -14.57 1.75 -11.18
N ARG A 96 -15.41 2.49 -10.43
CA ARG A 96 -15.31 2.60 -8.97
C ARG A 96 -15.44 1.24 -8.29
N GLU A 97 -16.42 0.42 -8.68
CA GLU A 97 -16.62 -0.92 -8.13
C GLU A 97 -15.40 -1.83 -8.40
N ILE A 98 -14.86 -1.79 -9.61
CA ILE A 98 -13.62 -2.50 -9.98
C ILE A 98 -12.45 -2.02 -9.11
N GLY A 99 -12.30 -0.71 -8.92
CA GLY A 99 -11.27 -0.14 -8.07
C GLY A 99 -11.37 -0.62 -6.62
N MET A 100 -12.57 -0.61 -6.05
CA MET A 100 -12.81 -1.14 -4.71
C MET A 100 -12.49 -2.63 -4.61
N ALA A 101 -12.95 -3.44 -5.57
CA ALA A 101 -12.66 -4.88 -5.60
C ALA A 101 -11.15 -5.17 -5.69
N CYS A 102 -10.42 -4.42 -6.53
CA CYS A 102 -8.97 -4.52 -6.62
C CYS A 102 -8.28 -4.13 -5.30
N GLY A 103 -8.72 -3.06 -4.65
CA GLY A 103 -8.20 -2.64 -3.35
C GLY A 103 -8.45 -3.67 -2.25
N PHE A 104 -9.69 -4.16 -2.16
CA PHE A 104 -10.09 -5.17 -1.16
C PHE A 104 -9.42 -6.53 -1.36
N SER A 105 -9.00 -6.87 -2.57
CA SER A 105 -8.26 -8.11 -2.83
C SER A 105 -6.95 -8.21 -2.05
N TRP A 106 -6.35 -7.07 -1.68
CA TRP A 106 -5.12 -7.02 -0.88
C TRP A 106 -5.35 -7.38 0.61
N TYR A 107 -6.58 -7.24 1.12
CA TYR A 107 -6.87 -7.43 2.54
C TYR A 107 -6.57 -8.85 3.02
N SER A 108 -6.75 -9.85 2.15
CA SER A 108 -6.46 -11.27 2.47
C SER A 108 -4.97 -11.58 2.65
N VAL A 109 -4.09 -10.71 2.15
CA VAL A 109 -2.63 -10.89 2.19
C VAL A 109 -1.92 -9.79 2.97
N ALA A 110 -2.64 -8.84 3.57
CA ALA A 110 -2.03 -7.82 4.41
C ALA A 110 -1.79 -8.35 5.83
N ASP A 111 -0.74 -7.84 6.47
CA ASP A 111 -0.47 -8.16 7.88
C ASP A 111 -1.27 -7.24 8.82
N LYS A 112 -1.55 -6.01 8.37
CA LYS A 112 -2.43 -5.06 9.06
C LYS A 112 -3.03 -3.98 8.15
N LEU A 113 -4.11 -3.38 8.64
CA LEU A 113 -4.69 -2.14 8.14
C LEU A 113 -4.25 -0.99 9.04
N VAL A 114 -3.73 0.08 8.47
CA VAL A 114 -3.39 1.31 9.18
C VAL A 114 -4.32 2.42 8.73
N VAL A 115 -5.01 3.02 9.69
CA VAL A 115 -5.98 4.10 9.47
C VAL A 115 -5.41 5.40 10.01
N TYR A 116 -5.15 6.37 9.14
CA TYR A 116 -4.69 7.70 9.54
C TYR A 116 -5.88 8.65 9.73
N THR A 117 -5.91 9.35 10.87
CA THR A 117 -7.13 10.02 11.37
C THR A 117 -7.02 11.53 11.52
N ASP A 118 -5.88 12.14 11.20
CA ASP A 118 -5.65 13.58 11.36
C ASP A 118 -6.69 14.41 10.61
N PHE A 119 -7.11 13.95 9.42
CA PHE A 119 -8.08 14.62 8.56
C PHE A 119 -9.48 14.00 8.62
N GLY A 120 -9.77 13.31 9.72
CA GLY A 120 -11.02 12.58 9.95
C GLY A 120 -11.08 11.23 9.24
N THR A 121 -12.21 10.54 9.42
CA THR A 121 -12.49 9.24 8.78
C THR A 121 -13.62 9.42 7.78
N SER A 122 -13.32 9.23 6.50
CA SER A 122 -14.33 9.31 5.43
C SER A 122 -15.19 8.04 5.36
N SER A 123 -16.33 8.11 4.67
CA SER A 123 -17.18 6.93 4.42
C SER A 123 -16.46 5.83 3.64
N GLY A 124 -15.58 6.20 2.70
CA GLY A 124 -14.74 5.25 1.97
C GLY A 124 -13.76 4.53 2.89
N MET A 125 -13.12 5.25 3.80
CA MET A 125 -12.25 4.64 4.82
C MET A 125 -13.05 3.72 5.75
N GLN A 126 -14.26 4.12 6.15
CA GLN A 126 -15.10 3.28 7.00
C GLN A 126 -15.43 1.95 6.34
N GLN A 127 -15.70 1.93 5.02
CA GLN A 127 -15.88 0.69 4.27
C GLN A 127 -14.62 -0.18 4.30
N GLY A 128 -13.44 0.41 4.10
CA GLY A 128 -12.16 -0.30 4.23
C GLY A 128 -11.96 -0.90 5.63
N ILE A 129 -12.24 -0.13 6.68
CA ILE A 129 -12.20 -0.58 8.08
C ILE A 129 -13.14 -1.77 8.30
N ASP A 130 -14.37 -1.71 7.79
CA ASP A 130 -15.36 -2.76 7.99
C ASP A 130 -14.99 -4.03 7.22
N VAL A 131 -14.45 -3.91 6.01
CA VAL A 131 -13.86 -5.04 5.27
C VAL A 131 -12.70 -5.63 6.07
N GLY A 132 -11.76 -4.82 6.57
CA GLY A 132 -10.65 -5.26 7.41
C GLY A 132 -11.11 -6.03 8.66
N ARG A 133 -12.11 -5.52 9.36
CA ARG A 133 -12.73 -6.20 10.51
C ARG A 133 -13.33 -7.54 10.10
N SER A 134 -14.05 -7.59 8.98
CA SER A 134 -14.68 -8.83 8.49
C SER A 134 -13.66 -9.92 8.15
N GLN A 135 -12.44 -9.53 7.74
CA GLN A 135 -11.33 -10.44 7.43
C GLN A 135 -10.45 -10.76 8.65
N GLY A 136 -10.78 -10.24 9.83
CA GLY A 136 -9.96 -10.43 11.04
C GLY A 136 -8.59 -9.73 10.98
N LEU A 137 -8.44 -8.75 10.08
CA LEU A 137 -7.19 -8.02 9.90
C LEU A 137 -6.92 -7.14 11.13
N ARG A 138 -5.67 -7.13 11.60
CA ARG A 138 -5.27 -6.21 12.67
C ARG A 138 -5.42 -4.76 12.19
N ILE A 139 -6.19 -3.95 12.91
CA ILE A 139 -6.39 -2.54 12.59
C ILE A 139 -5.61 -1.68 13.58
N GLU A 140 -4.82 -0.75 13.06
CA GLU A 140 -4.00 0.19 13.82
C GLU A 140 -4.39 1.62 13.41
N TYR A 141 -4.74 2.45 14.39
CA TYR A 141 -5.05 3.86 14.14
C TYR A 141 -3.81 4.71 14.41
N ARG A 142 -3.51 5.63 13.48
CA ARG A 142 -2.35 6.51 13.54
C ARG A 142 -2.72 7.97 13.31
N ARG A 143 -1.79 8.83 13.72
CA ARG A 143 -1.78 10.27 13.51
C ARG A 143 -0.36 10.72 13.16
N LEU A 144 -0.26 11.73 12.30
CA LEU A 144 1.02 12.37 11.95
C LEU A 144 1.24 13.67 12.73
N TYR A 145 0.16 14.32 13.20
CA TYR A 145 0.21 15.61 13.91
C TYR A 145 -0.73 15.70 15.13
#